data_AF-A0A842FEK3-F1
#
_entry.id   AF-A0A842FEK3-F1
#
_cell.length_a   1.000
_cell.length_b   1.000
_cell.length_c   1.000
_cell.angle_alpha   90.00
_cell.angle_beta   90.00
_cell.angle_gamma   90.00
#
_symmetry.space_group_name_H-M   'P 1'
#
loop_
_entity.id
_entity.type
_entity.pdbx_description
1 polymer ?
#
loop_
_entity_poly.entity_id
_entity_poly.type
_entity_poly.pdbx_seq_one_letter_code
_entity_poly.pdbx_strand_id
1 'polypeptide(L)'
;MLRRWTDVEIEFLERNYESMKTTDIARKLARSEQAVTRRANKNGLTKNITWTEDEDVYLAYFVYENDTDIGEAAIFLNRSRNAVKSRLVSLRKRDDSVGYIRRKWTEEEDEFLRQNYKIMSNKSLGESLRRTSAAIDYRKRFLKLKPSRAVSIHRNRIIDMAAKGYYRTEIAKELDINVIALNGFLAKNNIYCEKKPMRERDLSKFKMEATKIAERKLRC
;
A
#
# COMPACT_ATOMS: atom_id res chain seq x y z
N MET A 1 50.50 -19.47 8.29
CA MET A 1 50.02 -20.73 8.94
C MET A 1 48.50 -20.77 8.89
N LEU A 2 47.91 -21.93 8.59
CA LEU A 2 46.46 -22.13 8.68
C LEU A 2 46.05 -22.26 10.16
N ARG A 3 45.14 -21.41 10.64
CA ARG A 3 44.56 -21.51 11.99
C ARG A 3 43.86 -22.87 12.16
N ARG A 4 44.32 -23.69 13.11
CA ARG A 4 43.71 -24.99 13.44
C ARG A 4 42.30 -24.80 13.98
N TRP A 5 41.41 -25.76 13.69
CA TRP A 5 40.05 -25.79 14.24
C TRP A 5 40.09 -26.27 15.69
N THR A 6 39.37 -25.58 16.58
CA THR A 6 39.19 -26.01 17.98
C THR A 6 37.90 -26.82 18.12
N ASP A 7 37.81 -27.62 19.18
CA ASP A 7 36.63 -28.45 19.45
C ASP A 7 35.37 -27.61 19.64
N VAL A 8 35.49 -26.44 20.28
CA VAL A 8 34.39 -25.47 20.44
C VAL A 8 33.90 -24.93 19.09
N GLU A 9 34.81 -24.64 18.15
CA GLU A 9 34.43 -24.19 16.81
C GLU A 9 33.74 -25.31 16.01
N ILE A 10 34.16 -26.56 16.23
CA ILE A 10 33.59 -27.75 15.59
C ILE A 10 32.17 -28.01 16.14
N GLU A 11 32.00 -28.01 17.45
CA GLU A 11 30.71 -28.17 18.13
C GLU A 11 29.72 -27.06 17.70
N PHE A 12 30.19 -25.81 17.63
CA PHE A 12 29.38 -24.71 17.11
C PHE A 12 28.98 -24.95 15.65
N LEU A 13 29.91 -25.39 14.81
CA LEU A 13 29.63 -25.69 13.42
C LEU A 13 28.60 -26.82 13.29
N GLU A 14 28.75 -27.92 14.02
CA GLU A 14 27.85 -29.08 13.98
C GLU A 14 26.43 -28.71 14.41
N ARG A 15 26.29 -27.89 15.45
CA ARG A 15 24.97 -27.43 15.94
C ARG A 15 24.26 -26.47 15.00
N ASN A 16 24.99 -25.69 14.21
CA ASN A 16 24.43 -24.53 13.49
C ASN A 16 24.53 -24.63 11.97
N TYR A 17 25.35 -25.54 11.42
CA TYR A 17 25.62 -25.57 9.99
C TYR A 17 24.37 -25.87 9.18
N GLU A 18 23.47 -26.69 9.69
CA GLU A 18 22.25 -27.07 8.99
C GLU A 18 21.35 -25.84 8.66
N SER A 19 21.17 -24.92 9.61
CA SER A 19 20.15 -23.85 9.55
C SER A 19 20.71 -22.42 9.39
N MET A 20 21.90 -22.11 9.92
CA MET A 20 22.47 -20.76 9.84
C MET A 20 23.09 -20.47 8.46
N LYS A 21 23.17 -19.20 8.05
CA LYS A 21 23.96 -18.81 6.87
C LYS A 21 25.43 -19.14 7.08
N THR A 22 26.08 -19.67 6.05
CA THR A 22 27.53 -19.86 6.05
C THR A 22 28.27 -18.55 6.32
N THR A 23 27.76 -17.42 5.83
CA THR A 23 28.28 -16.07 6.10
C THR A 23 28.28 -15.72 7.59
N ASP A 24 27.22 -16.07 8.32
CA ASP A 24 27.06 -15.72 9.73
C ASP A 24 27.90 -16.64 10.62
N ILE A 25 27.98 -17.92 10.26
CA ILE A 25 28.92 -18.87 10.89
C ILE A 25 30.36 -18.41 10.67
N ALA A 26 30.72 -18.01 9.45
CA ALA A 26 32.04 -17.48 9.13
C ALA A 26 32.39 -16.24 9.96
N ARG A 27 31.44 -15.29 10.09
CA ARG A 27 31.60 -14.11 10.95
C ARG A 27 31.78 -14.50 12.41
N LYS A 28 30.95 -15.40 12.94
CA LYS A 28 30.98 -15.82 14.36
C LYS A 28 32.28 -16.55 14.73
N LEU A 29 32.82 -17.35 13.81
CA LEU A 29 34.06 -18.10 14.01
C LEU A 29 35.32 -17.30 13.63
N ALA A 30 35.15 -16.09 13.09
CA ALA A 30 36.22 -15.30 12.49
C ALA A 30 37.05 -16.12 11.46
N ARG A 31 36.34 -16.76 10.53
CA ARG A 31 36.90 -17.57 9.43
C ARG A 31 36.29 -17.14 8.11
N SER A 32 36.91 -17.51 6.99
CA SER A 32 36.29 -17.32 5.67
C SER A 32 35.16 -18.33 5.44
N GLU A 33 34.16 -17.97 4.65
CA GLU A 33 33.08 -18.89 4.25
C GLU A 33 33.61 -20.16 3.61
N GLN A 34 34.67 -20.05 2.80
CA GLN A 34 35.31 -21.21 2.17
C GLN A 34 35.94 -22.15 3.21
N ALA A 35 36.53 -21.62 4.29
CA ALA A 35 37.06 -22.45 5.38
C ALA A 35 35.94 -23.17 6.14
N VAL A 36 34.81 -22.48 6.39
CA VAL A 36 33.62 -23.05 7.03
C VAL A 36 33.04 -24.18 6.17
N THR A 37 32.81 -23.95 4.88
CA THR A 37 32.27 -24.96 3.95
C THR A 37 33.19 -26.17 3.83
N ARG A 38 34.50 -25.96 3.70
CA ARG A 38 35.47 -27.08 3.65
C ARG A 38 35.45 -27.90 4.93
N ARG A 39 35.36 -27.26 6.10
CA ARG A 39 35.27 -27.96 7.38
C ARG A 39 33.97 -28.72 7.52
N ALA A 40 32.84 -28.09 7.18
CA ALA A 40 31.53 -28.73 7.22
C ALA A 40 31.47 -29.97 6.34
N ASN A 41 31.98 -29.88 5.11
CA ASN A 41 32.10 -31.03 4.21
C ASN A 41 32.98 -32.15 4.80
N LYS A 42 34.11 -31.79 5.43
CA LYS A 42 34.99 -32.76 6.11
C LYS A 42 34.28 -33.46 7.28
N ASN A 43 33.35 -32.78 7.94
CA ASN A 43 32.54 -33.31 9.03
C ASN A 43 31.22 -33.95 8.55
N GLY A 44 30.98 -34.05 7.23
CA GLY A 44 29.76 -34.65 6.68
C GLY A 44 28.50 -33.82 6.89
N LEU A 45 28.63 -32.53 7.21
CA LEU A 45 27.49 -31.64 7.47
C LEU A 45 26.89 -31.12 6.16
N THR A 46 25.55 -31.13 6.07
CA THR A 46 24.79 -30.60 4.93
C THR A 46 23.89 -29.44 5.36
N LYS A 47 23.57 -28.54 4.43
CA LYS A 47 22.54 -27.52 4.65
C LYS A 47 21.15 -28.15 4.60
N ASN A 48 20.20 -27.60 5.37
CA ASN A 48 18.80 -27.96 5.21
C ASN A 48 18.27 -27.36 3.89
N ILE A 49 18.17 -28.21 2.86
CA ILE A 49 17.64 -27.83 1.55
C ILE A 49 16.12 -28.08 1.50
N THR A 50 15.63 -29.03 2.30
CA THR A 50 14.22 -29.40 2.42
C THR A 50 13.40 -28.26 3.00
N TRP A 51 12.17 -28.13 2.52
CA TRP A 51 11.22 -27.15 3.04
C TRP A 51 10.42 -27.79 4.18
N THR A 52 10.36 -27.13 5.33
CA THR A 52 9.57 -27.61 6.47
C THR A 52 8.10 -27.22 6.34
N GLU A 53 7.24 -27.86 7.13
CA GLU A 53 5.82 -27.50 7.20
C GLU A 53 5.64 -26.06 7.72
N ASP A 54 6.41 -25.65 8.72
CA ASP A 54 6.37 -24.28 9.26
C ASP A 54 6.76 -23.23 8.21
N GLU A 55 7.77 -23.51 7.37
CA GLU A 55 8.14 -22.63 6.25
C GLU A 55 7.01 -22.55 5.22
N ASP A 56 6.33 -23.66 4.94
CA ASP A 56 5.17 -23.70 4.03
C ASP A 56 3.98 -22.91 4.60
N VAL A 57 3.67 -23.07 5.88
CA VAL A 57 2.62 -22.32 6.59
C VAL A 57 2.94 -20.83 6.58
N TYR A 58 4.18 -20.46 6.90
CA TYR A 58 4.65 -19.08 6.80
C TYR A 58 4.45 -18.53 5.38
N LEU A 59 4.86 -19.26 4.34
CA LEU A 59 4.72 -18.81 2.95
C LEU A 59 3.26 -18.67 2.52
N ALA A 60 2.37 -19.56 2.97
CA ALA A 60 0.94 -19.45 2.71
C ALA A 60 0.36 -18.17 3.33
N TYR A 61 0.67 -17.91 4.61
CA TYR A 61 0.24 -16.70 5.31
C TYR A 61 0.85 -15.43 4.70
N PHE A 62 2.16 -15.45 4.40
CA PHE A 62 2.91 -14.33 3.83
C PHE A 62 2.30 -13.80 2.52
N VAL A 63 1.75 -14.70 1.70
CA VAL A 63 1.09 -14.30 0.44
C VAL A 63 -0.27 -13.64 0.66
N TYR A 64 -0.94 -13.88 1.79
CA TYR A 64 -2.24 -13.27 2.11
C TYR A 64 -2.13 -11.83 2.61
N GLU A 65 -1.05 -11.47 3.30
CA GLU A 65 -0.84 -10.12 3.87
C GLU A 65 -0.47 -9.04 2.81
N ASN A 66 -0.42 -9.42 1.54
CA ASN A 66 -0.54 -8.62 0.29
C ASN A 66 0.37 -7.38 0.07
N ASP A 67 1.25 -7.00 1.00
CA ASP A 67 2.10 -5.79 0.89
C ASP A 67 3.60 -6.05 0.99
N THR A 68 4.04 -7.30 0.99
CA THR A 68 5.43 -7.68 1.25
C THR A 68 6.15 -8.22 0.00
N ASP A 69 7.42 -7.84 -0.14
CA ASP A 69 8.27 -8.28 -1.24
C ASP A 69 8.84 -9.69 -0.97
N ILE A 70 8.99 -10.52 -2.01
CA ILE A 70 9.61 -11.86 -1.91
C ILE A 70 10.97 -11.82 -1.19
N GLY A 71 11.68 -10.69 -1.29
CA GLY A 71 12.94 -10.47 -0.59
C GLY A 71 12.82 -10.57 0.92
N GLU A 72 11.72 -10.11 1.51
CA GLU A 72 11.51 -10.16 2.95
C GLU A 72 11.32 -11.60 3.43
N ALA A 73 10.46 -12.36 2.76
CA ALA A 73 10.33 -13.80 2.99
C ALA A 73 11.66 -14.54 2.80
N ALA A 74 12.42 -14.19 1.76
CA ALA A 74 13.74 -14.78 1.51
C ALA A 74 14.74 -14.48 2.64
N ILE A 75 14.75 -13.25 3.17
CA ILE A 75 15.61 -12.88 4.29
C ILE A 75 15.19 -13.63 5.56
N PHE A 76 13.89 -13.65 5.86
CA PHE A 76 13.33 -14.30 7.05
C PHE A 76 13.59 -15.81 7.07
N LEU A 77 13.30 -16.49 5.96
CA LEU A 77 13.48 -17.93 5.81
C LEU A 77 14.93 -18.34 5.57
N ASN A 78 15.84 -17.36 5.45
CA ASN A 78 17.21 -17.62 5.06
C ASN A 78 17.32 -18.41 3.73
N ARG A 79 16.53 -18.02 2.74
CA ARG A 79 16.51 -18.64 1.41
C ARG A 79 16.83 -17.61 0.33
N SER A 80 17.14 -18.08 -0.88
CA SER A 80 17.21 -17.18 -2.02
C SER A 80 15.80 -16.80 -2.49
N ARG A 81 15.65 -15.62 -3.09
CA ARG A 81 14.38 -15.18 -3.71
C ARG A 81 13.83 -16.21 -4.70
N ASN A 82 14.72 -16.86 -5.46
CA ASN A 82 14.35 -17.89 -6.43
C ASN A 82 13.85 -19.18 -5.76
N ALA A 83 14.45 -19.58 -4.64
CA ALA A 83 13.98 -20.74 -3.87
C ALA A 83 12.56 -20.49 -3.33
N VAL A 84 12.32 -19.33 -2.70
CA VAL A 84 10.99 -18.93 -2.21
C VAL A 84 9.96 -18.92 -3.34
N LYS A 85 10.29 -18.27 -4.47
CA LYS A 85 9.40 -18.21 -5.63
C LYS A 85 9.03 -19.60 -6.16
N SER A 86 10.03 -20.49 -6.26
CA SER A 86 9.83 -21.87 -6.75
C SER A 86 9.00 -22.70 -5.78
N ARG A 87 9.20 -22.52 -4.47
CA ARG A 87 8.41 -23.21 -3.46
C ARG A 87 6.95 -22.79 -3.48
N LEU A 88 6.68 -21.49 -3.57
CA LEU A 88 5.32 -20.98 -3.70
C LEU A 88 4.58 -21.51 -4.94
N VAL A 89 5.29 -21.69 -6.06
CA VAL A 89 4.69 -22.36 -7.24
C VAL A 89 4.35 -23.82 -6.93
N SER A 90 5.21 -24.52 -6.21
CA SER A 90 5.00 -25.93 -5.85
C SER A 90 3.89 -26.11 -4.81
N LEU A 91 3.73 -25.17 -3.89
CA LEU A 91 2.61 -25.13 -2.94
C LEU A 91 1.27 -24.95 -3.67
N ARG A 92 1.19 -23.97 -4.58
CA ARG A 92 -0.01 -23.74 -5.40
C ARG A 92 -0.47 -24.93 -6.21
N LYS A 93 0.46 -25.74 -6.72
CA LYS A 93 0.11 -26.96 -7.48
C LYS A 93 -0.47 -28.06 -6.59
N ARG A 94 -0.24 -28.00 -5.28
CA ARG A 94 -0.72 -28.97 -4.29
C ARG A 94 -2.01 -28.49 -3.62
N ASP A 95 -2.15 -27.18 -3.44
CA ASP A 95 -3.26 -26.54 -2.78
C ASP A 95 -3.59 -25.19 -3.45
N ASP A 96 -4.76 -25.15 -4.10
CA ASP A 96 -5.27 -23.97 -4.81
C ASP A 96 -5.64 -22.80 -3.89
N SER A 97 -5.76 -23.03 -2.57
CA SER A 97 -5.99 -21.97 -1.59
C SER A 97 -4.76 -21.09 -1.38
N VAL A 98 -3.56 -21.57 -1.72
CA VAL A 98 -2.32 -20.79 -1.63
C VAL A 98 -2.34 -19.69 -2.70
N GLY A 99 -2.37 -18.43 -2.28
CA GLY A 99 -2.47 -17.30 -3.21
C GLY A 99 -1.27 -17.09 -4.15
N TYR A 100 -1.40 -16.10 -5.03
CA TYR A 100 -0.26 -15.51 -5.73
C TYR A 100 0.26 -14.30 -4.96
N ILE A 101 1.58 -14.18 -4.82
CA ILE A 101 2.26 -12.99 -4.27
C ILE A 101 1.75 -11.70 -4.93
N ARG A 102 1.45 -11.78 -6.23
CA ARG A 102 0.72 -10.75 -6.95
C ARG A 102 -0.62 -11.33 -7.35
N ARG A 103 -1.60 -11.24 -6.46
CA ARG A 103 -2.99 -11.66 -6.73
C ARG A 103 -3.44 -11.04 -8.06
N LYS A 104 -3.76 -11.91 -9.03
CA LYS A 104 -4.32 -11.48 -10.33
C LYS A 104 -5.59 -10.68 -10.07
N TRP A 105 -5.84 -9.69 -10.91
CA TRP A 105 -7.10 -8.97 -10.91
C TRP A 105 -8.18 -9.85 -11.53
N THR A 106 -9.29 -9.98 -10.81
CA THR A 106 -10.49 -10.69 -11.27
C THR A 106 -11.40 -9.74 -12.06
N GLU A 107 -12.32 -10.27 -12.87
CA GLU A 107 -13.25 -9.44 -13.62
C GLU A 107 -14.22 -8.72 -12.68
N GLU A 108 -14.59 -9.35 -11.56
CA GLU A 108 -15.44 -8.77 -10.52
C GLU A 108 -14.77 -7.56 -9.85
N GLU A 109 -13.45 -7.64 -9.58
CA GLU A 109 -12.68 -6.51 -9.06
C GLU A 109 -12.58 -5.36 -10.08
N ASP A 110 -12.37 -5.70 -11.36
CA ASP A 110 -12.32 -4.71 -12.43
C ASP A 110 -13.69 -4.03 -12.60
N GLU A 111 -14.79 -4.78 -12.52
CA GLU A 111 -16.14 -4.24 -12.58
C GLU A 111 -16.46 -3.36 -11.38
N PHE A 112 -16.08 -3.79 -10.17
CA PHE A 112 -16.16 -2.96 -8.98
C PHE A 112 -15.40 -1.64 -9.16
N LEU A 113 -14.19 -1.68 -9.73
CA LEU A 113 -13.44 -0.47 -10.06
C LEU A 113 -14.19 0.39 -11.07
N ARG A 114 -14.72 -0.16 -12.18
CA ARG A 114 -15.46 0.61 -13.20
C ARG A 114 -16.67 1.33 -12.62
N GLN A 115 -17.37 0.72 -11.67
CA GLN A 115 -18.55 1.29 -11.03
C GLN A 115 -18.19 2.36 -9.99
N ASN A 116 -17.11 2.17 -9.24
CA ASN A 116 -16.85 2.95 -8.02
C ASN A 116 -15.71 3.96 -8.13
N TYR A 117 -14.83 3.88 -9.14
CA TYR A 117 -13.60 4.69 -9.21
C TYR A 117 -13.81 6.21 -9.29
N LYS A 118 -15.03 6.66 -9.61
CA LYS A 118 -15.40 8.09 -9.68
C LYS A 118 -15.90 8.66 -8.36
N ILE A 119 -16.43 7.80 -7.49
CA ILE A 119 -17.10 8.15 -6.23
C ILE A 119 -16.25 7.81 -5.01
N MET A 120 -15.39 6.80 -5.11
CA MET A 120 -14.51 6.38 -4.01
C MET A 120 -13.07 6.83 -4.24
N SER A 121 -12.38 7.15 -3.14
CA SER A 121 -10.94 7.41 -3.15
C SER A 121 -10.14 6.13 -3.44
N ASN A 122 -8.92 6.24 -3.96
CA ASN A 122 -8.06 5.06 -4.15
C ASN A 122 -7.79 4.33 -2.81
N LYS A 123 -7.78 5.04 -1.67
CA LYS A 123 -7.65 4.43 -0.35
C LYS A 123 -8.86 3.55 -0.03
N SER A 124 -10.08 4.09 -0.15
CA SER A 124 -11.32 3.36 0.13
C SER A 124 -11.56 2.19 -0.83
N LEU A 125 -11.22 2.36 -2.11
CA LEU A 125 -11.24 1.27 -3.09
C LEU A 125 -10.26 0.15 -2.70
N GLY A 126 -9.07 0.54 -2.22
CA GLY A 126 -8.06 -0.39 -1.74
C GLY A 126 -8.53 -1.19 -0.53
N GLU A 127 -9.11 -0.52 0.47
CA GLU A 127 -9.72 -1.16 1.64
C GLU A 127 -10.80 -2.18 1.23
N SER A 128 -11.66 -1.80 0.28
CA SER A 128 -12.75 -2.67 -0.20
C SER A 128 -12.25 -3.91 -0.96
N LEU A 129 -11.18 -3.76 -1.75
CA LEU A 129 -10.61 -4.84 -2.56
C LEU A 129 -9.45 -5.58 -1.89
N ARG A 130 -9.10 -5.19 -0.65
CA ARG A 130 -7.92 -5.64 0.09
C ARG A 130 -6.63 -5.49 -0.73
N ARG A 131 -6.43 -4.29 -1.27
CA ARG A 131 -5.26 -3.90 -2.08
C ARG A 131 -4.76 -2.52 -1.67
N THR A 132 -3.50 -2.21 -1.95
CA THR A 132 -2.98 -0.86 -1.73
C THR A 132 -3.60 0.17 -2.68
N SER A 133 -3.62 1.43 -2.24
CA SER A 133 -3.98 2.57 -3.07
C SER A 133 -3.12 2.67 -4.34
N ALA A 134 -1.85 2.25 -4.27
CA ALA A 134 -0.94 2.20 -5.41
C ALA A 134 -1.33 1.12 -6.44
N ALA A 135 -1.72 -0.08 -5.98
CA ALA A 135 -2.21 -1.13 -6.85
C ALA A 135 -3.51 -0.72 -7.56
N ILE A 136 -4.40 -0.02 -6.85
CA ILE A 136 -5.64 0.56 -7.40
C ILE A 136 -5.32 1.58 -8.50
N ASP A 137 -4.39 2.50 -8.23
CA ASP A 137 -4.00 3.52 -9.21
C ASP A 137 -3.41 2.90 -10.48
N TYR A 138 -2.50 1.94 -10.31
CA TYR A 138 -1.93 1.17 -11.42
C TYR A 138 -3.02 0.46 -12.23
N ARG A 139 -3.95 -0.24 -11.56
CA ARG A 139 -5.02 -0.96 -12.26
C ARG A 139 -5.98 -0.03 -12.99
N LYS A 140 -6.34 1.11 -12.40
CA LYS A 140 -7.14 2.14 -13.08
C LYS A 140 -6.49 2.63 -14.36
N ARG A 141 -5.17 2.86 -14.36
CA ARG A 141 -4.41 3.23 -15.58
C ARG A 141 -4.46 2.11 -16.61
N PHE A 142 -4.26 0.86 -16.20
CA PHE A 142 -4.36 -0.31 -17.08
C PHE A 142 -5.74 -0.43 -17.74
N LEU A 143 -6.80 -0.24 -16.96
CA LEU A 143 -8.20 -0.22 -17.43
C LEU A 143 -8.60 1.08 -18.14
N LYS A 144 -7.67 2.03 -18.31
CA LYS A 144 -7.90 3.36 -18.90
C LYS A 144 -9.01 4.17 -18.21
N LEU A 145 -9.19 3.96 -16.91
CA LEU A 145 -10.14 4.69 -16.06
C LEU A 145 -9.58 6.07 -15.70
N LYS A 146 -10.12 7.12 -16.32
CA LYS A 146 -9.63 8.51 -16.15
C LYS A 146 -9.99 9.06 -14.76
N PRO A 147 -9.02 9.53 -13.96
CA PRO A 147 -9.28 10.00 -12.60
C PRO A 147 -10.40 11.06 -12.57
N SER A 148 -11.29 10.92 -11.58
CA SER A 148 -12.26 11.95 -11.22
C SER A 148 -11.51 13.15 -10.66
N ARG A 149 -11.78 14.35 -11.18
CA ARG A 149 -11.36 15.59 -10.50
C ARG A 149 -11.99 15.57 -9.11
N ALA A 150 -11.30 16.00 -8.06
CA ALA A 150 -11.77 15.94 -6.65
C ALA A 150 -13.25 16.36 -6.48
N VAL A 151 -13.68 17.34 -7.27
CA VAL A 151 -15.06 17.85 -7.31
C VAL A 151 -16.12 16.81 -7.72
N SER A 152 -15.81 15.86 -8.62
CA SER A 152 -16.83 14.90 -9.11
C SER A 152 -17.25 13.86 -8.07
N ILE A 153 -16.49 13.68 -6.99
CA ILE A 153 -16.91 12.87 -5.83
C ILE A 153 -18.19 13.46 -5.22
N HIS A 154 -18.29 14.79 -5.17
CA HIS A 154 -19.43 15.48 -4.60
C HIS A 154 -20.58 15.70 -5.61
N ARG A 155 -20.58 15.02 -6.77
CA ARG A 155 -21.53 15.27 -7.88
C ARG A 155 -22.98 15.41 -7.41
N ASN A 156 -23.49 14.42 -6.69
CA ASN A 156 -24.90 14.41 -6.28
C ASN A 156 -25.20 15.54 -5.29
N ARG A 157 -24.26 15.84 -4.39
CA ARG A 157 -24.41 16.90 -3.39
C ARG A 157 -24.30 18.30 -4.01
N ILE A 158 -23.44 18.48 -5.01
CA ILE A 158 -23.37 19.72 -5.80
C ILE A 158 -24.69 19.97 -6.53
N ILE A 159 -25.28 18.94 -7.15
CA ILE A 159 -26.57 19.06 -7.85
C ILE A 159 -27.69 19.42 -6.87
N ASP A 160 -27.78 18.72 -5.75
CA ASP A 160 -28.78 18.97 -4.70
C ASP A 160 -28.68 20.39 -4.13
N MET A 161 -27.46 20.84 -3.76
CA MET A 161 -27.26 22.19 -3.25
C MET A 161 -27.52 23.27 -4.31
N ALA A 162 -27.13 23.04 -5.57
CA ALA A 162 -27.44 23.97 -6.65
C ALA A 162 -28.96 24.10 -6.88
N ALA A 163 -29.69 22.98 -6.84
CA ALA A 163 -31.15 22.96 -6.96
C ALA A 163 -31.85 23.65 -5.78
N LYS A 164 -31.26 23.58 -4.58
CA LYS A 164 -31.71 24.32 -3.38
C LYS A 164 -31.36 25.81 -3.38
N GLY A 165 -30.72 26.32 -4.45
CA GLY A 165 -30.40 27.74 -4.61
C GLY A 165 -29.13 28.20 -3.89
N TYR A 166 -28.28 27.29 -3.42
CA TYR A 166 -26.99 27.69 -2.82
C TYR A 166 -26.08 28.34 -3.86
N TYR A 167 -25.36 29.38 -3.45
CA TYR A 167 -24.38 30.02 -4.30
C TYR A 167 -23.12 29.17 -4.44
N ARG A 168 -22.42 29.30 -5.57
CA ARG A 168 -21.17 28.55 -5.84
C ARG A 168 -20.13 28.64 -4.71
N THR A 169 -20.01 29.80 -4.07
CA THR A 169 -19.09 30.03 -2.95
C THR A 169 -19.50 29.27 -1.69
N GLU A 170 -20.81 29.09 -1.47
CA GLU A 170 -21.34 28.36 -0.32
C GLU A 170 -21.19 26.86 -0.55
N ILE A 171 -21.49 26.38 -1.76
CA ILE A 171 -21.26 24.98 -2.16
C ILE A 171 -19.78 24.63 -2.03
N ALA A 172 -18.88 25.49 -2.51
CA ALA A 172 -17.45 25.26 -2.43
C ALA A 172 -16.95 25.22 -0.97
N LYS A 173 -17.46 26.10 -0.11
CA LYS A 173 -17.11 26.15 1.30
C LYS A 173 -17.64 24.92 2.07
N GLU A 174 -18.90 24.56 1.84
CA GLU A 174 -19.57 23.44 2.51
C GLU A 174 -18.90 22.09 2.18
N LEU A 175 -18.47 21.93 0.92
CA LEU A 175 -17.88 20.68 0.44
C LEU A 175 -16.35 20.68 0.53
N ASP A 176 -15.74 21.74 1.07
CA ASP A 176 -14.29 21.97 1.14
C ASP A 176 -13.59 21.73 -0.22
N ILE A 177 -14.17 22.27 -1.30
CA ILE A 177 -13.66 22.13 -2.66
C ILE A 177 -13.23 23.48 -3.23
N ASN A 178 -12.22 23.43 -4.09
CA ASN A 178 -11.75 24.62 -4.80
C ASN A 178 -12.85 25.18 -5.74
N VAL A 179 -13.18 26.47 -5.59
CA VAL A 179 -14.22 27.17 -6.37
C VAL A 179 -13.96 27.12 -7.88
N ILE A 180 -12.70 27.19 -8.33
CA ILE A 180 -12.33 27.13 -9.75
C ILE A 180 -12.63 25.73 -10.30
N ALA A 181 -12.29 24.70 -9.53
CA ALA A 181 -12.60 23.31 -9.88
C ALA A 181 -14.12 23.08 -9.93
N LEU A 182 -14.88 23.66 -8.99
CA LEU A 182 -16.36 23.64 -9.00
C LEU A 182 -16.92 24.33 -10.24
N ASN A 183 -16.41 25.50 -10.62
CA ASN A 183 -16.84 26.20 -11.84
C ASN A 183 -16.63 25.35 -13.10
N GLY A 184 -15.47 24.71 -13.22
CA GLY A 184 -15.18 23.81 -14.34
C GLY A 184 -16.10 22.57 -14.35
N PHE A 185 -16.48 22.05 -13.18
CA PHE A 185 -17.43 20.95 -13.05
C PHE A 185 -18.85 21.36 -13.48
N LEU A 186 -19.35 22.50 -12.97
CA LEU A 186 -20.68 23.01 -13.31
C LEU A 186 -20.82 23.27 -14.82
N ALA A 187 -19.83 23.93 -15.43
CA ALA A 187 -19.83 24.22 -16.86
C ALA A 187 -19.80 22.94 -17.71
N LYS A 188 -18.95 21.97 -17.35
CA LYS A 188 -18.83 20.70 -18.09
C LYS A 188 -20.10 19.84 -18.03
N ASN A 189 -20.85 19.92 -16.93
CA ASN A 189 -22.05 19.11 -16.71
C ASN A 189 -23.35 19.88 -17.01
N ASN A 190 -23.26 21.10 -17.56
CA ASN A 190 -24.40 21.96 -17.85
C ASN A 190 -25.33 22.18 -16.62
N ILE A 191 -24.74 22.35 -15.43
CA ILE A 191 -25.48 22.58 -14.19
C ILE A 191 -25.50 24.08 -13.91
N TYR A 192 -26.70 24.66 -13.88
CA TYR A 192 -26.88 26.05 -13.45
C TYR A 192 -26.71 26.15 -11.94
N CYS A 193 -25.91 27.11 -11.50
CA CYS A 193 -25.77 27.47 -10.10
C CYS A 193 -25.47 28.98 -10.03
N GLU A 194 -26.27 29.66 -9.23
CA GLU A 194 -26.30 31.11 -9.16
C GLU A 194 -25.02 31.66 -8.54
N LYS A 195 -24.59 32.83 -9.02
CA LYS A 195 -23.45 33.55 -8.43
C LYS A 195 -24.01 34.50 -7.40
N LYS A 196 -23.42 34.53 -6.20
CA LYS A 196 -23.79 35.48 -5.16
C LYS A 196 -23.82 36.92 -5.71
N PRO A 197 -24.93 37.67 -5.61
CA PRO A 197 -25.05 39.03 -6.13
C PRO A 197 -23.98 39.96 -5.55
N MET A 198 -23.52 40.93 -6.34
CA MET A 198 -22.43 41.83 -5.92
C MET A 198 -22.77 42.59 -4.63
N ARG A 199 -24.01 43.09 -4.50
CA ARG A 199 -24.51 43.81 -3.33
C ARG A 199 -24.45 42.98 -2.03
N GLU A 200 -24.56 41.66 -2.13
CA GLU A 200 -24.52 40.74 -0.98
C GLU A 200 -23.10 40.29 -0.61
N ARG A 201 -22.11 40.55 -1.47
CA ARG A 201 -20.70 40.26 -1.17
C ARG A 201 -20.15 41.30 -0.19
N ASP A 202 -20.57 42.55 -0.32
CA ASP A 202 -20.08 43.66 0.51
C ASP A 202 -20.64 43.59 1.95
N LEU A 203 -21.88 43.13 2.13
CA LEU A 203 -22.49 42.91 3.46
C LEU A 203 -21.67 41.97 4.36
N SER A 204 -20.94 41.01 3.78
CA SER A 204 -20.04 40.13 4.55
C SER A 204 -18.79 40.84 5.07
N LYS A 205 -18.23 41.80 4.32
CA LYS A 205 -17.14 42.66 4.78
C LYS A 205 -17.62 43.57 5.90
N PHE A 206 -18.75 44.24 5.71
CA PHE A 206 -19.31 45.14 6.72
C PHE A 206 -19.68 44.43 8.03
N LYS A 207 -20.26 43.22 7.98
CA LYS A 207 -20.52 42.42 9.19
C LYS A 207 -19.22 42.06 9.92
N MET A 208 -18.19 41.62 9.21
CA MET A 208 -16.92 41.22 9.82
C MET A 208 -16.13 42.41 10.40
N GLU A 209 -16.21 43.58 9.75
CA GLU A 209 -15.69 44.86 10.27
C GLU A 209 -16.45 45.28 11.54
N ALA A 210 -17.78 45.21 11.52
CA ALA A 210 -18.64 45.53 12.66
C ALA A 210 -18.43 44.60 13.86
N THR A 211 -18.25 43.29 13.62
CA THR A 211 -17.91 42.32 14.67
C THR A 211 -16.54 42.61 15.28
N LYS A 212 -15.52 42.91 14.46
CA LYS A 212 -14.18 43.31 14.96
C LYS A 212 -14.21 44.60 15.77
N ILE A 213 -15.02 45.58 15.36
CA ILE A 213 -15.21 46.84 16.08
C ILE A 213 -15.94 46.61 17.41
N ALA A 214 -16.97 45.77 17.43
CA ALA A 214 -17.69 45.39 18.65
C ALA A 214 -16.79 44.61 19.63
N GLU A 215 -16.02 43.64 19.14
CA GLU A 215 -15.06 42.86 19.94
C GLU A 215 -13.93 43.72 20.50
N ARG A 216 -13.48 44.76 19.78
CA ARG A 216 -12.52 45.75 20.31
C ARG A 216 -13.11 46.59 21.43
N LYS A 217 -14.38 46.99 21.33
CA LYS A 217 -15.07 47.78 22.36
C LYS A 217 -15.38 46.99 23.63
N LEU A 218 -15.55 45.67 23.54
CA LEU A 218 -15.74 44.77 24.68
C LEU A 218 -14.45 44.43 25.44
N ARG A 219 -13.27 44.80 24.88
CA ARG A 219 -11.95 44.58 25.49
C ARG A 219 -11.34 45.86 26.09
N CYS A 220 -12.10 46.95 26.14
CA CYS A 220 -11.71 48.22 26.76
C CYS A 220 -12.57 48.48 28.01
#